data_AF-A0A0K8UMM4-F1
#
_entry.id   AF-A0A0K8UMM4-F1
#
_cell.length_a   1.000
_cell.length_b   1.000
_cell.length_c   1.000
_cell.angle_alpha   90.00
_cell.angle_beta   90.00
_cell.angle_gamma   90.00
#
_symmetry.space_group_name_H-M   'P 1'
#
loop_
_entity.id
_entity.type
_entity.pdbx_description
1 polymer ?
#
loop_
_entity_poly.entity_id
_entity_poly.type
_entity_poly.pdbx_seq_one_letter_code
_entity_poly.pdbx_strand_id
1 'polypeptide(L)'
;RTEMFETQIRKMKYLYRTYIFLIVINSTAKCIYGLQLNNHDHLNAYDTDYYNDGGEDYGEIQSTQLPEECKSLQYFVLKRKCSALYPEDIKVTYKDNFVEANDQYAVFAFNDEGEDNYFITFQHSALFHCEEIEVVDLVHFICTNATGCSQDVVLKNSFMKCLDHKSNMVDELLVACTPELHGSSAFTALHYSDFVPEKRSADAHLTAVIHWWLLLGMIILATICCCREIFV
;
A
#
# COMPACT_ATOMS: atom_id res chain seq x y z
N ARG A 1 36.31 48.12 37.16
CA ARG A 1 36.26 47.75 35.72
C ARG A 1 36.01 46.25 35.52
N THR A 2 36.52 45.39 36.40
CA THR A 2 36.32 43.93 36.41
C THR A 2 34.88 43.49 36.78
N GLU A 3 34.23 44.14 37.76
CA GLU A 3 32.85 43.78 38.17
C GLU A 3 31.79 44.00 37.06
N MET A 4 32.03 44.99 36.19
CA MET A 4 31.16 45.28 35.06
C MET A 4 31.21 44.17 34.00
N PHE A 5 32.35 43.45 33.91
CA PHE A 5 32.57 42.40 32.91
C PHE A 5 31.93 41.07 33.33
N GLU A 6 31.99 40.71 34.61
CA GLU A 6 31.35 39.50 35.13
C GLU A 6 29.82 39.54 35.00
N THR A 7 29.24 40.73 35.18
CA THR A 7 27.80 40.93 35.07
C THR A 7 27.30 40.70 33.63
N GLN A 8 28.12 41.03 32.63
CA GLN A 8 27.80 40.82 31.21
C GLN A 8 27.90 39.34 30.81
N ILE A 9 28.91 38.62 31.32
CA ILE A 9 29.07 37.19 31.06
C ILE A 9 27.91 36.38 31.64
N ARG A 10 27.43 36.76 32.84
CA ARG A 10 26.30 36.08 33.49
C ARG A 10 24.99 36.26 32.71
N LYS A 11 24.77 37.44 32.12
CA LYS A 11 23.61 37.72 31.25
C LYS A 11 23.67 36.94 29.92
N MET A 12 24.84 36.84 29.31
CA MET A 12 25.01 36.05 28.07
C MET A 12 24.75 34.55 28.26
N LYS A 13 25.18 33.97 29.40
CA LYS A 13 24.89 32.56 29.72
C LYS A 13 23.39 32.28 29.84
N TYR A 14 22.63 33.21 30.43
CA TYR A 14 21.18 33.09 30.55
C TYR A 14 20.49 33.14 29.19
N LEU A 15 20.86 34.11 28.34
CA LEU A 15 20.28 34.24 27.00
C LEU A 15 20.56 33.02 26.12
N TYR A 16 21.76 32.43 26.21
CA TYR A 16 22.11 31.23 25.47
C TYR A 16 21.30 30.00 25.93
N ARG A 17 21.09 29.84 27.25
CA ARG A 17 20.25 28.76 27.79
C ARG A 17 18.78 28.91 27.37
N THR A 18 18.23 30.13 27.37
CA THR A 18 16.86 30.38 26.91
C THR A 18 16.72 30.12 25.40
N TYR A 19 17.72 30.48 24.60
CA TYR A 19 17.72 30.25 23.16
C TYR A 19 17.72 28.76 22.79
N ILE A 20 18.54 27.95 23.47
CA ILE A 20 18.54 26.49 23.27
C ILE A 20 17.17 25.89 23.64
N PHE A 21 16.58 26.31 24.75
CA PHE A 21 15.24 25.85 25.15
C PHE A 21 14.18 26.15 24.10
N LEU A 22 14.21 27.34 23.49
CA LEU A 22 13.26 27.73 22.44
C LEU A 22 13.45 26.92 21.14
N ILE A 23 14.69 26.60 20.76
CA ILE A 23 14.95 25.73 19.60
C ILE A 23 14.41 24.33 19.82
N VAL A 24 14.62 23.77 21.02
CA VAL A 24 14.12 22.43 21.35
C VAL A 24 12.60 22.38 21.32
N ILE A 25 11.91 23.38 21.89
CA ILE A 25 10.45 23.47 21.88
C ILE A 25 9.90 23.63 20.44
N ASN A 26 10.56 24.43 19.60
CA ASN A 26 10.11 24.63 18.21
C ASN A 26 10.28 23.36 17.36
N SER A 27 11.38 22.61 17.56
CA SER A 27 11.59 21.32 16.89
C SER A 27 10.62 20.25 17.35
N THR A 28 10.30 20.17 18.66
CA THR A 28 9.32 19.19 19.16
C THR A 28 7.90 19.53 18.74
N ALA A 29 7.52 20.82 18.69
CA ALA A 29 6.21 21.25 18.20
C ALA A 29 5.99 20.84 16.74
N LYS A 30 6.97 21.06 15.85
CA LYS A 30 6.88 20.60 14.45
C LYS A 30 6.76 19.09 14.32
N CYS A 31 7.40 18.34 15.20
CA CYS A 31 7.31 16.87 15.21
C CYS A 31 5.92 16.39 15.64
N ILE A 32 5.31 17.03 16.64
CA ILE A 32 3.97 16.69 17.12
C ILE A 32 2.89 17.06 16.10
N TYR A 33 3.01 18.22 15.43
CA TYR A 33 2.08 18.60 14.36
C TYR A 33 2.20 17.69 13.12
N GLY A 34 3.40 17.20 12.79
CA GLY A 34 3.58 16.19 11.74
C GLY A 34 2.99 14.83 12.09
N LEU A 35 2.98 14.45 13.36
CA LEU A 35 2.41 13.18 13.84
C LEU A 35 0.87 13.19 13.90
N GLN A 36 0.22 14.34 14.12
CA GLN A 36 -1.25 14.41 14.14
C GLN A 36 -1.90 14.36 12.76
N LEU A 37 -1.19 14.71 11.68
CA LEU A 37 -1.70 14.58 10.31
C LEU A 37 -1.72 13.14 9.78
N ASN A 38 -1.02 12.21 10.45
CA ASN A 38 -0.97 10.79 10.07
C ASN A 38 -1.91 9.89 10.90
N ASN A 39 -2.70 10.45 11.81
CA ASN A 39 -3.46 9.66 12.79
C ASN A 39 -4.98 9.70 12.60
N HIS A 40 -5.46 10.06 11.41
CA HIS A 40 -6.89 10.04 11.08
C HIS A 40 -7.19 9.33 9.75
N ASP A 41 -6.55 8.19 9.51
CA ASP A 41 -7.12 7.18 8.60
C ASP A 41 -7.40 5.91 9.42
N HIS A 42 -8.68 5.76 9.77
CA HIS A 42 -9.27 4.51 10.22
C HIS A 42 -9.27 3.55 9.01
N LEU A 43 -8.13 2.90 8.75
CA LEU A 43 -8.10 1.75 7.83
C LEU A 43 -8.41 0.49 8.64
N ASN A 44 -9.54 -0.12 8.31
CA ASN A 44 -9.92 -1.46 8.76
C ASN A 44 -8.78 -2.43 8.44
N ALA A 45 -8.09 -2.87 9.49
CA ALA A 45 -7.20 -4.00 9.45
C ALA A 45 -8.04 -5.24 9.15
N TYR A 46 -7.91 -5.77 7.94
CA TYR A 46 -8.36 -7.13 7.65
C TYR A 46 -7.40 -8.07 8.37
N ASP A 47 -7.98 -8.95 9.20
CA ASP A 47 -7.30 -10.05 9.89
C ASP A 47 -6.56 -10.91 8.87
N THR A 48 -5.24 -10.95 8.99
CA THR A 48 -4.38 -11.95 8.35
C THR A 48 -3.84 -12.88 9.44
N ASP A 49 -4.71 -13.77 9.93
CA ASP A 49 -4.31 -14.95 10.69
C ASP A 49 -3.93 -16.07 9.71
N TYR A 50 -2.72 -15.99 9.15
CA TYR A 50 -2.12 -17.12 8.44
C TYR A 50 -0.65 -17.28 8.82
N TYR A 51 -0.42 -17.56 10.11
CA TYR A 51 0.84 -18.16 10.56
C TYR A 51 0.68 -19.68 10.51
N ASN A 52 1.32 -20.33 9.54
CA ASN A 52 1.64 -21.74 9.66
C ASN A 52 3.10 -21.86 10.10
N ASP A 53 3.25 -22.37 11.31
CA ASP A 53 4.49 -22.74 12.00
C ASP A 53 5.11 -23.96 11.31
N GLY A 54 6.42 -23.91 11.07
CA GLY A 54 7.14 -24.97 10.38
C GLY A 54 8.41 -24.43 9.74
N GLY A 55 9.47 -24.35 10.53
CA GLY A 55 10.80 -24.00 10.05
C GLY A 55 11.36 -25.00 9.02
N GLU A 56 12.46 -24.53 8.43
CA GLU A 56 13.41 -25.23 7.55
C GLU A 56 13.23 -24.95 6.04
N ASP A 57 14.26 -24.26 5.51
CA ASP A 57 14.64 -24.07 4.10
C ASP A 57 13.62 -23.37 3.18
N TYR A 58 13.68 -22.03 3.12
CA TYR A 58 12.83 -21.19 2.27
C TYR A 58 13.24 -21.27 0.79
N GLY A 59 12.94 -22.41 0.17
CA GLY A 59 12.54 -22.43 -1.23
C GLY A 59 11.18 -21.74 -1.32
N GLU A 60 11.16 -20.54 -1.89
CA GLU A 60 9.99 -19.69 -2.07
C GLU A 60 8.93 -20.38 -2.96
N ILE A 61 8.13 -21.26 -2.38
CA ILE A 61 6.90 -21.75 -3.01
C ILE A 61 5.85 -20.66 -2.74
N GLN A 62 5.84 -19.61 -3.57
CA GLN A 62 4.66 -18.78 -3.72
C GLN A 62 3.53 -19.72 -4.15
N SER A 63 2.52 -19.88 -3.30
CA SER A 63 1.33 -20.65 -3.65
C SER A 63 0.73 -20.03 -4.91
N THR A 64 0.78 -20.75 -6.03
CA THR A 64 0.17 -20.30 -7.30
C THR A 64 -1.35 -20.47 -7.28
N GLN A 65 -1.90 -21.08 -6.23
CA GLN A 65 -3.34 -21.35 -6.12
C GLN A 65 -4.14 -20.07 -5.94
N LEU A 66 -5.28 -20.00 -6.62
CA LEU A 66 -6.25 -18.92 -6.44
C LEU A 66 -6.80 -18.90 -5.01
N PRO A 67 -7.07 -17.71 -4.45
CA PRO A 67 -7.88 -17.56 -3.24
C PRO A 67 -9.22 -18.31 -3.38
N GLU A 68 -9.75 -18.82 -2.27
CA GLU A 68 -11.01 -19.58 -2.27
C GLU A 68 -12.15 -18.76 -2.88
N GLU A 69 -12.18 -17.45 -2.62
CA GLU A 69 -13.19 -16.52 -3.15
C GLU A 69 -13.08 -16.36 -4.67
N CYS A 70 -11.92 -16.64 -5.25
CA CYS A 70 -11.65 -16.49 -6.68
C CYS A 70 -11.80 -17.78 -7.49
N LYS A 71 -12.04 -18.93 -6.84
CA LYS A 71 -12.05 -20.23 -7.53
C LYS A 71 -13.13 -20.35 -8.60
N SER A 72 -14.24 -19.64 -8.44
CA SER A 72 -15.33 -19.63 -9.43
C SER A 72 -14.84 -19.24 -10.83
N LEU A 73 -13.81 -18.38 -10.92
CA LEU A 73 -13.22 -17.91 -12.18
C LEU A 73 -12.71 -19.05 -13.08
N GLN A 74 -12.27 -20.17 -12.51
CA GLN A 74 -11.72 -21.30 -13.26
C GLN A 74 -12.76 -22.02 -14.14
N TYR A 75 -14.05 -21.77 -13.91
CA TYR A 75 -15.13 -22.43 -14.63
C TYR A 75 -15.67 -21.62 -15.81
N PHE A 76 -15.15 -20.41 -16.05
CA PHE A 76 -15.67 -19.49 -17.04
C PHE A 76 -14.61 -19.06 -18.06
N VAL A 77 -15.08 -18.80 -19.28
CA VAL A 77 -14.33 -18.06 -20.29
C VAL A 77 -14.74 -16.59 -20.17
N LEU A 78 -13.79 -15.74 -19.84
CA LEU A 78 -14.05 -14.32 -19.61
C LEU A 78 -13.77 -13.54 -20.88
N LYS A 79 -14.72 -12.72 -21.31
CA LYS A 79 -14.61 -11.95 -22.56
C LYS A 79 -14.27 -10.50 -22.28
N ARG A 80 -13.29 -9.96 -22.99
CA ARG A 80 -12.90 -8.56 -22.86
C ARG A 80 -14.06 -7.65 -23.28
N LYS A 81 -14.34 -6.63 -22.46
CA LYS A 81 -15.35 -5.60 -22.74
C LYS A 81 -14.73 -4.29 -23.15
N CYS A 82 -13.67 -3.88 -22.46
CA CYS A 82 -13.00 -2.61 -22.73
C CYS A 82 -11.60 -2.60 -22.11
N SER A 83 -10.81 -1.61 -22.53
CA SER A 83 -9.55 -1.22 -21.90
C SER A 83 -9.51 0.29 -21.80
N ALA A 84 -9.07 0.81 -20.67
CA ALA A 84 -9.04 2.24 -20.39
C ALA A 84 -7.82 2.60 -19.54
N LEU A 85 -7.69 3.89 -19.23
CA LEU A 85 -6.68 4.41 -18.32
C LEU A 85 -7.32 4.68 -16.96
N TYR A 86 -6.64 4.30 -15.88
CA TYR A 86 -7.13 4.41 -14.53
C TYR A 86 -7.38 5.89 -14.17
N PRO A 87 -8.62 6.28 -13.85
CA PRO A 87 -8.95 7.69 -13.61
C PRO A 87 -8.28 8.29 -12.37
N GLU A 88 -7.83 9.55 -12.48
CA GLU A 88 -7.15 10.26 -11.39
C GLU A 88 -8.09 10.54 -10.21
N ASP A 89 -9.36 10.85 -10.48
CA ASP A 89 -10.39 11.07 -9.48
C ASP A 89 -10.67 9.80 -8.64
N ILE A 90 -10.70 8.62 -9.27
CA ILE A 90 -10.84 7.34 -8.56
C ILE A 90 -9.60 7.09 -7.69
N LYS A 91 -8.38 7.30 -8.21
CA LYS A 91 -7.13 7.15 -7.45
C LYS A 91 -7.13 8.02 -6.20
N VAL A 92 -7.50 9.29 -6.34
CA VAL A 92 -7.56 10.25 -5.22
C VAL A 92 -8.66 9.90 -4.22
N THR A 93 -9.84 9.50 -4.70
CA THR A 93 -11.01 9.23 -3.85
C THR A 93 -10.83 7.97 -3.01
N TYR A 94 -10.34 6.89 -3.64
CA TYR A 94 -10.24 5.58 -2.99
C TYR A 94 -8.86 5.30 -2.40
N LYS A 95 -7.88 6.18 -2.60
CA LYS A 95 -6.49 6.03 -2.12
C LYS A 95 -5.91 4.65 -2.50
N ASP A 96 -6.18 4.21 -3.73
CA ASP A 96 -5.71 2.92 -4.22
C ASP A 96 -4.19 2.94 -4.33
N ASN A 97 -3.50 2.15 -3.49
CA ASN A 97 -2.03 2.10 -3.48
C ASN A 97 -1.47 1.07 -4.48
N PHE A 98 -2.33 0.32 -5.17
CA PHE A 98 -1.90 -0.74 -6.08
C PHE A 98 -1.85 -0.30 -7.54
N VAL A 99 -2.48 0.80 -7.93
CA VAL A 99 -2.52 1.25 -9.35
C VAL A 99 -2.24 2.73 -9.41
N GLU A 100 -1.39 3.19 -10.34
CA GLU A 100 -1.15 4.62 -10.52
C GLU A 100 -2.18 5.24 -11.47
N ALA A 101 -2.42 6.54 -11.30
CA ALA A 101 -3.29 7.27 -12.21
C ALA A 101 -2.73 7.21 -13.63
N ASN A 102 -3.61 7.02 -14.61
CA ASN A 102 -3.29 6.78 -16.01
C ASN A 102 -2.62 5.44 -16.33
N ASP A 103 -2.49 4.51 -15.37
CA ASP A 103 -2.12 3.14 -15.70
C ASP A 103 -3.21 2.47 -16.53
N GLN A 104 -2.82 1.61 -17.46
CA GLN A 104 -3.79 0.87 -18.26
C GLN A 104 -4.48 -0.20 -17.42
N TYR A 105 -5.79 -0.33 -17.57
CA TYR A 105 -6.57 -1.46 -17.05
C TYR A 105 -7.50 -2.04 -18.13
N ALA A 106 -7.89 -3.30 -17.97
CA ALA A 106 -8.81 -3.98 -18.86
C ALA A 106 -9.89 -4.70 -18.06
N VAL A 107 -11.11 -4.67 -18.59
CA VAL A 107 -12.28 -5.31 -17.99
C VAL A 107 -12.70 -6.49 -18.85
N PHE A 108 -12.82 -7.64 -18.23
CA PHE A 108 -13.40 -8.85 -18.77
C PHE A 108 -14.69 -9.16 -18.03
N ALA A 109 -15.67 -9.71 -18.74
CA ALA A 109 -16.95 -10.08 -18.16
C ALA A 109 -17.24 -11.56 -18.37
N PHE A 110 -17.95 -12.14 -17.41
CA PHE A 110 -18.54 -13.47 -17.50
C PHE A 110 -19.93 -13.43 -16.86
N ASN A 111 -20.80 -14.34 -17.30
CA ASN A 111 -22.15 -14.43 -16.77
C ASN A 111 -22.25 -15.70 -15.93
N ASP A 112 -22.74 -15.56 -14.71
CA ASP A 112 -23.06 -16.68 -13.83
C ASP A 112 -24.51 -16.53 -13.37
N GLU A 113 -25.34 -17.55 -13.61
CA GLU A 113 -26.78 -17.55 -13.29
C GLU A 113 -27.59 -16.31 -13.73
N GLY A 114 -27.15 -15.60 -14.78
CA GLY A 114 -27.80 -14.38 -15.26
C GLY A 114 -27.33 -13.09 -14.60
N GLU A 115 -26.34 -13.15 -13.70
CA GLU A 115 -25.69 -12.00 -13.08
C GLU A 115 -24.42 -11.59 -13.83
N ASP A 116 -24.16 -10.28 -13.89
CA ASP A 116 -22.98 -9.73 -14.54
C ASP A 116 -21.80 -9.66 -13.56
N ASN A 117 -20.77 -10.45 -13.88
CA ASN A 117 -19.56 -10.57 -13.09
C ASN A 117 -18.36 -10.10 -13.90
N TYR A 118 -17.38 -9.52 -13.21
CA TYR A 118 -16.24 -8.88 -13.86
C TYR A 118 -14.90 -9.34 -13.32
N PHE A 119 -13.92 -9.33 -14.21
CA PHE A 119 -12.51 -9.48 -13.90
C PHE A 119 -11.78 -8.27 -14.43
N ILE A 120 -11.09 -7.56 -13.56
CA ILE A 120 -10.37 -6.33 -13.87
C ILE A 120 -8.89 -6.60 -13.69
N THR A 121 -8.10 -6.42 -14.74
CA THR A 121 -6.64 -6.52 -14.66
C THR A 121 -6.00 -5.14 -14.80
N PHE A 122 -4.99 -4.90 -13.97
CA PHE A 122 -4.20 -3.65 -13.95
C PHE A 122 -2.78 -3.87 -14.48
N GLN A 123 -2.01 -2.78 -14.59
CA GLN A 123 -0.54 -2.77 -14.77
C GLN A 123 0.02 -3.50 -16.01
N HIS A 124 -0.41 -3.12 -17.22
CA HIS A 124 0.16 -3.56 -18.52
C HIS A 124 0.55 -5.06 -18.61
N SER A 125 -0.33 -5.92 -18.12
CA SER A 125 -0.22 -7.37 -18.26
C SER A 125 -0.17 -7.81 -19.74
N ALA A 126 0.38 -8.98 -20.01
CA ALA A 126 0.20 -9.64 -21.32
C ALA A 126 -1.29 -9.91 -21.64
N LEU A 127 -2.15 -9.92 -20.62
CA LEU A 127 -3.59 -10.14 -20.76
C LEU A 127 -4.33 -9.04 -21.54
N PHE A 128 -3.75 -7.85 -21.70
CA PHE A 128 -4.39 -6.72 -22.39
C PHE A 128 -4.59 -6.97 -23.90
N HIS A 129 -3.83 -7.91 -24.46
CA HIS A 129 -3.91 -8.32 -25.87
C HIS A 129 -4.88 -9.48 -26.11
N CYS A 130 -5.47 -10.03 -25.05
CA CYS A 130 -6.42 -11.13 -25.14
C CYS A 130 -7.82 -10.60 -25.44
N GLU A 131 -8.54 -11.31 -26.30
CA GLU A 131 -9.97 -11.07 -26.49
C GLU A 131 -10.78 -11.87 -25.46
N GLU A 132 -10.32 -13.08 -25.15
CA GLU A 132 -10.87 -13.92 -24.10
C GLU A 132 -9.75 -14.48 -23.23
N ILE A 133 -10.05 -14.70 -21.95
CA ILE A 133 -9.13 -15.33 -21.01
C ILE A 133 -9.83 -16.45 -20.24
N GLU A 134 -9.07 -17.50 -19.92
CA GLU A 134 -9.44 -18.52 -18.94
C GLU A 134 -8.41 -18.49 -17.81
N VAL A 135 -8.88 -18.44 -16.57
CA VAL A 135 -8.00 -18.38 -15.40
C VAL A 135 -7.64 -19.81 -15.00
N VAL A 136 -6.36 -20.17 -15.10
CA VAL A 136 -5.87 -21.49 -14.66
C VAL A 136 -5.46 -21.41 -13.20
N ASP A 137 -4.60 -20.45 -12.86
CA ASP A 137 -4.19 -20.17 -11.49
C ASP A 137 -3.86 -18.67 -11.32
N LEU A 138 -3.20 -18.26 -10.22
CA LEU A 138 -2.86 -16.86 -10.00
C LEU A 138 -1.98 -16.28 -11.12
N VAL A 139 -1.00 -17.04 -11.60
CA VAL A 139 0.02 -16.58 -12.55
C VAL A 139 -0.17 -17.17 -13.94
N HIS A 140 -1.01 -18.19 -14.11
CA HIS A 140 -1.23 -18.89 -15.36
C HIS A 140 -2.64 -18.64 -15.91
N PHE A 141 -2.68 -18.17 -17.15
CA PHE A 141 -3.90 -17.87 -17.89
C PHE A 141 -3.82 -18.49 -19.30
N ILE A 142 -4.96 -18.85 -19.86
CA ILE A 142 -5.07 -19.14 -21.29
C ILE A 142 -5.63 -17.89 -21.95
N CYS A 143 -4.92 -17.37 -22.94
CA CYS A 143 -5.28 -16.16 -23.67
C CYS A 143 -5.71 -16.52 -25.08
N THR A 144 -6.93 -16.17 -25.47
CA THR A 144 -7.42 -16.33 -26.83
C THR A 144 -7.51 -14.97 -27.50
N ASN A 145 -6.84 -14.84 -28.65
CA ASN A 145 -6.81 -13.60 -29.42
C ASN A 145 -8.03 -13.47 -30.36
N ALA A 146 -8.12 -12.35 -31.07
CA ALA A 146 -9.21 -12.08 -32.03
C ALA A 146 -9.27 -13.06 -33.22
N THR A 147 -8.18 -13.78 -33.52
CA THR A 147 -8.18 -14.82 -34.57
C THR A 147 -8.63 -16.18 -34.06
N GLY A 148 -8.96 -16.30 -32.76
CA GLY A 148 -9.32 -17.55 -32.10
C GLY A 148 -8.13 -18.46 -31.79
N CYS A 149 -6.90 -17.93 -31.82
CA CYS A 149 -5.71 -18.67 -31.41
C CYS A 149 -5.50 -18.52 -29.92
N SER A 150 -5.43 -19.65 -29.21
CA SER A 150 -5.18 -19.70 -27.77
C SER A 150 -3.69 -19.95 -27.49
N GLN A 151 -3.17 -19.28 -26.47
CA GLN A 151 -1.80 -19.44 -25.98
C GLN A 151 -1.75 -19.32 -24.46
N ASP A 152 -0.82 -20.04 -23.83
CA ASP A 152 -0.55 -19.89 -22.40
C ASP A 152 0.16 -18.56 -22.11
N VAL A 153 -0.31 -17.86 -21.09
CA VAL A 153 0.31 -16.66 -20.52
C VAL A 153 0.70 -16.99 -19.09
N VAL A 154 2.00 -17.02 -18.82
CA VAL A 154 2.56 -17.24 -17.49
C VAL A 154 3.21 -15.95 -17.01
N LEU A 155 2.64 -15.36 -15.96
CA LEU A 155 3.13 -14.15 -15.32
C LEU A 155 4.24 -14.50 -14.33
N LYS A 156 5.16 -13.55 -14.10
CA LYS A 156 6.25 -13.74 -13.14
C LYS A 156 5.74 -13.74 -11.70
N ASN A 157 4.83 -12.81 -11.42
CA ASN A 157 4.05 -12.79 -10.21
C ASN A 157 2.68 -12.17 -10.54
N SER A 158 1.74 -12.38 -9.63
CA SER A 158 0.48 -11.67 -9.64
C SER A 158 -0.11 -11.63 -8.24
N PHE A 159 -1.07 -10.74 -8.06
CA PHE A 159 -1.96 -10.72 -6.91
C PHE A 159 -3.40 -10.64 -7.39
N MET A 160 -4.29 -11.41 -6.76
CA MET A 160 -5.71 -11.39 -7.08
C MET A 160 -6.53 -11.22 -5.81
N LYS A 161 -7.53 -10.34 -5.86
CA LYS A 161 -8.51 -10.14 -4.80
C LYS A 161 -9.91 -10.24 -5.39
N CYS A 162 -10.74 -11.10 -4.84
CA CYS A 162 -12.13 -11.23 -5.26
C CYS A 162 -13.08 -10.58 -4.25
N LEU A 163 -14.09 -9.91 -4.77
CA LEU A 163 -15.13 -9.21 -4.04
C LEU A 163 -16.46 -9.89 -4.38
N ASP A 164 -17.10 -10.44 -3.37
CA ASP A 164 -18.44 -11.06 -3.40
C ASP A 164 -19.55 -10.05 -3.07
N HIS A 165 -19.22 -8.76 -3.12
CA HIS A 165 -20.10 -7.67 -2.78
C HIS A 165 -19.80 -6.46 -3.66
N LYS A 166 -20.77 -5.55 -3.67
CA LYS A 166 -20.75 -4.32 -4.44
C LYS A 166 -19.65 -3.38 -3.95
N SER A 167 -18.92 -2.77 -4.88
CA SER A 167 -17.87 -1.80 -4.59
C SER A 167 -18.06 -0.56 -5.46
N ASN A 168 -18.24 0.60 -4.83
CA ASN A 168 -18.40 1.86 -5.56
C ASN A 168 -17.18 2.16 -6.45
N MET A 169 -15.97 1.81 -6.00
CA MET A 169 -14.75 1.96 -6.80
C MET A 169 -14.83 1.14 -8.09
N VAL A 170 -15.32 -0.10 -8.00
CA VAL A 170 -15.48 -0.97 -9.16
C VAL A 170 -16.55 -0.42 -10.09
N ASP A 171 -17.72 -0.05 -9.55
CA ASP A 171 -18.82 0.48 -10.35
C ASP A 171 -18.38 1.75 -11.11
N GLU A 172 -17.61 2.64 -10.47
CA GLU A 172 -17.01 3.81 -11.13
C GLU A 172 -15.97 3.43 -12.20
N LEU A 173 -15.11 2.44 -11.96
CA LEU A 173 -14.14 1.94 -12.94
C LEU A 173 -14.82 1.31 -14.17
N LEU A 174 -15.92 0.59 -13.97
CA LEU A 174 -16.70 -0.01 -15.05
C LEU A 174 -17.32 1.06 -15.94
N VAL A 175 -17.95 2.07 -15.34
CA VAL A 175 -18.55 3.21 -16.06
C VAL A 175 -17.48 4.02 -16.78
N ALA A 176 -16.33 4.25 -16.16
CA ALA A 176 -15.19 4.94 -16.78
C ALA A 176 -14.63 4.17 -17.99
N CYS A 177 -14.69 2.84 -17.97
CA CYS A 177 -14.20 1.99 -19.05
C CYS A 177 -15.15 1.98 -20.25
N THR A 178 -16.45 1.81 -20.01
CA THR A 178 -17.49 1.99 -21.02
C THR A 178 -18.86 2.29 -20.39
N PRO A 179 -19.64 3.24 -20.94
CA PRO A 179 -20.98 3.56 -20.42
C PRO A 179 -21.97 2.38 -20.45
N GLU A 180 -21.69 1.34 -21.24
CA GLU A 180 -22.54 0.16 -21.35
C GLU A 180 -22.49 -0.72 -20.08
N LEU A 181 -21.40 -0.64 -19.30
CA LEU A 181 -21.24 -1.38 -18.05
C LEU A 181 -21.83 -0.61 -16.85
N HIS A 182 -22.95 0.06 -17.06
CA HIS A 182 -23.68 0.74 -15.99
C HIS A 182 -24.45 -0.31 -15.17
N GLY A 183 -23.81 -0.83 -14.14
CA GLY A 183 -24.38 -1.90 -13.35
C GLY A 183 -23.60 -2.10 -12.08
N SER A 184 -24.27 -2.69 -11.11
CA SER A 184 -23.62 -3.10 -9.87
C SER A 184 -23.28 -4.56 -10.00
N SER A 185 -21.99 -4.88 -9.89
CA SER A 185 -21.53 -6.27 -10.02
C SER A 185 -21.87 -7.09 -8.78
N ALA A 186 -22.29 -8.34 -8.99
CA ALA A 186 -22.44 -9.30 -7.90
C ALA A 186 -21.08 -9.84 -7.45
N PHE A 187 -20.19 -10.11 -8.41
CA PHE A 187 -18.83 -10.57 -8.16
C PHE A 187 -17.81 -9.83 -9.03
N THR A 188 -16.72 -9.37 -8.40
CA THR A 188 -15.60 -8.77 -9.12
C THR A 188 -14.26 -9.32 -8.65
N ALA A 189 -13.43 -9.73 -9.60
CA ALA A 189 -12.02 -10.07 -9.38
C ALA A 189 -11.10 -8.90 -9.79
N LEU A 190 -10.23 -8.48 -8.88
CA LEU A 190 -9.19 -7.47 -9.10
C LEU A 190 -7.85 -8.17 -9.21
N HIS A 191 -7.22 -8.09 -10.38
CA HIS A 191 -5.96 -8.74 -10.71
C HIS A 191 -4.86 -7.72 -10.99
N TYR A 192 -3.73 -7.87 -10.30
CA TYR A 192 -2.56 -7.01 -10.42
C TYR A 192 -1.40 -7.87 -10.92
N SER A 193 -0.97 -7.64 -12.17
CA SER A 193 0.25 -8.25 -12.70
C SER A 193 1.48 -7.56 -12.12
N ASP A 194 2.58 -8.28 -11.97
CA ASP A 194 3.86 -7.74 -11.49
C ASP A 194 3.79 -7.05 -10.11
N PHE A 195 2.81 -7.44 -9.29
CA PHE A 195 2.71 -7.11 -7.88
C PHE A 195 3.99 -7.46 -7.10
N VAL A 196 4.84 -6.47 -6.85
CA VAL A 196 5.93 -6.60 -5.90
C VAL A 196 5.33 -6.28 -4.52
N PRO A 197 5.16 -7.27 -3.61
CA PRO A 197 4.75 -6.96 -2.26
C PRO A 197 5.77 -5.98 -1.71
N GLU A 198 5.31 -4.74 -1.44
CA GLU A 198 6.13 -3.78 -0.74
C GLU A 198 6.52 -4.47 0.57
N LYS A 199 7.82 -4.75 0.74
CA LYS A 199 8.32 -5.27 2.01
C LYS A 199 7.90 -4.21 3.02
N ARG A 200 6.84 -4.47 3.79
CA ARG A 200 6.52 -3.70 4.99
C ARG A 200 7.82 -3.66 5.74
N SER A 201 8.49 -2.52 5.71
CA SER A 201 9.79 -2.45 6.30
C SER A 201 9.55 -2.69 7.78
N ALA A 202 10.12 -3.76 8.30
CA ALA A 202 10.36 -3.90 9.72
C ALA A 202 11.18 -2.68 10.24
N ASP A 203 11.64 -1.78 9.36
CA ASP A 203 12.23 -0.50 9.68
C ASP A 203 11.28 0.49 10.34
N ALA A 204 9.94 0.37 10.25
CA ALA A 204 9.07 1.22 11.07
C ALA A 204 9.26 0.91 12.58
N HIS A 205 9.49 -0.36 12.92
CA HIS A 205 9.85 -0.76 14.28
C HIS A 205 11.30 -0.41 14.61
N LEU A 206 12.25 -0.62 13.67
CA LEU A 206 13.66 -0.31 13.90
C LEU A 206 13.91 1.20 14.07
N THR A 207 13.25 2.05 13.28
CA THR A 207 13.34 3.52 13.42
C THR A 207 12.73 4.01 14.73
N ALA A 208 11.61 3.44 15.17
CA ALA A 208 11.03 3.75 16.48
C ALA A 208 11.97 3.34 17.63
N VAL A 209 12.59 2.16 17.54
CA VAL A 209 13.57 1.67 18.51
C VAL A 209 14.81 2.56 18.54
N ILE A 210 15.40 2.89 17.39
CA ILE A 210 16.57 3.78 17.30
C ILE A 210 16.27 5.16 17.89
N HIS A 211 15.08 5.70 17.64
CA HIS A 211 14.67 6.99 18.20
C HIS A 211 14.55 6.95 19.73
N TRP A 212 14.05 5.84 20.30
CA TRP A 212 14.03 5.62 21.76
C TRP A 212 15.43 5.52 22.37
N TRP A 213 16.36 4.79 21.74
CA TRP A 213 17.75 4.70 22.20
C TRP A 213 18.48 6.05 22.17
N LEU A 214 18.26 6.86 21.13
CA LEU A 214 18.83 8.20 21.03
C LEU A 214 18.30 9.15 22.12
N LEU A 215 17.01 9.09 22.42
CA LEU A 215 16.40 9.88 23.51
C LEU A 215 16.95 9.44 24.88
N LEU A 216 17.09 8.14 25.13
CA LEU A 216 17.70 7.63 26.36
C LEU A 216 19.16 8.08 26.50
N GLY A 217 19.95 8.00 25.43
CA GLY A 217 21.33 8.46 25.41
C GLY A 217 21.47 9.95 25.72
N MET A 218 20.59 10.79 25.15
CA MET A 218 20.55 12.23 25.41
C MET A 218 20.17 12.54 26.87
N ILE A 219 19.24 11.81 27.47
CA ILE A 219 18.85 11.97 28.88
C ILE A 219 20.02 11.59 29.82
N ILE A 220 20.74 10.50 29.53
CA ILE A 220 21.89 10.07 30.32
C ILE A 220 23.03 11.09 30.22
N LEU A 221 23.34 11.60 29.04
CA LEU A 221 24.34 12.66 28.86
C LEU A 221 23.95 13.94 29.60
N ALA A 222 22.68 14.33 29.57
CA ALA A 222 22.18 15.51 30.29
C ALA A 222 22.30 15.36 31.82
N THR A 223 22.00 14.17 32.36
CA THR A 223 22.12 13.91 33.81
C THR A 223 23.59 13.89 34.27
N ILE A 224 24.49 13.27 33.49
CA ILE A 224 25.94 13.28 33.78
C ILE A 224 26.50 14.71 33.74
N CYS A 225 26.12 15.52 32.74
CA CYS A 225 26.55 16.91 32.65
C CYS A 225 26.00 17.77 33.79
N CYS A 226 24.75 17.56 34.24
CA CYS A 226 24.18 18.31 35.36
C CYS A 226 24.80 17.93 36.71
N CYS A 227 25.16 16.65 36.93
CA CYS A 227 25.82 16.24 38.18
C CYS A 227 27.23 16.80 38.35
N ARG A 228 27.93 17.12 37.25
CA ARG A 228 29.30 17.64 37.32
C ARG A 228 29.40 19.10 37.80
N GLU A 229 28.33 19.89 37.71
CA GLU A 229 28.30 21.27 38.24
C GLU A 229 27.88 21.35 39.72
N ILE A 230 27.44 20.25 40.35
CA ILE A 230 26.98 20.25 41.76
C ILE A 230 28.12 19.89 42.74
N PHE A 231 29.25 19.38 42.24
CA PHE A 231 30.39 18.91 43.04
C PHE A 231 31.65 19.78 43.00
N VAL A 232 31.51 21.06 42.62
CA VAL A 232 32.60 22.06 42.68
C VAL A 232 32.18 23.25 43.52
#